data_AF-A0A7C5Q782-F1
#
_entry.id   AF-A0A7C5Q782-F1
#
_cell.length_a   1.000
_cell.length_b   1.000
_cell.length_c   1.000
_cell.angle_alpha   90.00
_cell.angle_beta   90.00
_cell.angle_gamma   90.00
#
_symmetry.space_group_name_H-M   'P 1'
#
loop_
_entity.id
_entity.type
_entity.pdbx_description
1 polymer ?
#
loop_
_entity_poly.entity_id
_entity_poly.type
_entity_poly.pdbx_seq_one_letter_code
_entity_poly.pdbx_strand_id
1 'polypeptide(L)'
;MRKAGLLGALVGFGVFVQILLGESGFAAGSLRDVHAAIGLLGLAVVLAFVVAVRGSLVRVAAASVVAVVTIAQVVLGLSLYGILPLGMSHQALEASHRDTAYLLFVSGIAVSVLSIISGRRTKR
;
A
#
# COMPACT_ATOMS: atom_id res chain seq x y z
N MET A 1 -15.33 14.22 4.00
CA MET A 1 -15.62 12.78 4.25
C MET A 1 -15.68 11.93 2.97
N ARG A 2 -16.43 12.30 1.92
CA ARG A 2 -16.50 11.53 0.65
C ARG A 2 -15.13 11.22 0.01
N LYS A 3 -14.24 12.22 -0.09
CA LYS A 3 -12.91 12.08 -0.71
C LYS A 3 -11.99 11.09 0.03
N ALA A 4 -11.95 11.14 1.36
CA ALA A 4 -11.15 10.21 2.17
C ALA A 4 -11.64 8.76 2.03
N GLY A 5 -12.96 8.55 1.94
CA GLY A 5 -13.52 7.21 1.69
C GLY A 5 -13.12 6.64 0.33
N LEU A 6 -13.14 7.47 -0.73
CA LEU A 6 -12.70 7.07 -2.06
C LEU A 6 -11.20 6.73 -2.08
N LEU A 7 -10.36 7.58 -1.50
CA LEU A 7 -8.92 7.33 -1.42
C LEU A 7 -8.62 6.04 -0.65
N GLY A 8 -9.27 5.81 0.50
CA GLY A 8 -9.12 4.55 1.24
C GLY A 8 -9.55 3.32 0.44
N ALA A 9 -10.64 3.41 -0.32
CA ALA A 9 -11.08 2.32 -1.20
C ALA A 9 -10.08 2.06 -2.35
N LEU A 10 -9.52 3.12 -2.94
CA LEU A 10 -8.49 3.01 -3.97
C LEU A 10 -7.20 2.38 -3.44
N VAL A 11 -6.78 2.71 -2.22
CA VAL A 11 -5.65 2.05 -1.55
C VAL A 11 -5.92 0.55 -1.41
N GLY A 12 -7.06 0.17 -0.83
CA GLY A 12 -7.39 -1.24 -0.61
C GLY A 12 -7.51 -2.05 -1.91
N PHE A 13 -8.23 -1.51 -2.90
CA PHE A 13 -8.38 -2.16 -4.19
C PHE A 13 -7.05 -2.23 -4.97
N GLY A 14 -6.26 -1.15 -4.94
CA GLY A 14 -4.95 -1.10 -5.60
C GLY A 14 -3.99 -2.15 -5.04
N VAL A 15 -3.91 -2.29 -3.72
CA VAL A 15 -3.09 -3.32 -3.06
C VAL A 15 -3.54 -4.73 -3.46
N PHE A 16 -4.84 -4.98 -3.50
CA PHE A 16 -5.37 -6.28 -3.93
C PHE A 16 -4.98 -6.61 -5.38
N VAL A 17 -5.13 -5.67 -6.31
CA VAL A 17 -4.74 -5.86 -7.71
C VAL A 17 -3.23 -6.10 -7.83
N GLN A 18 -2.40 -5.38 -7.06
CA GLN A 18 -0.95 -5.57 -7.04
C GLN A 18 -0.56 -6.98 -6.60
N ILE A 19 -1.19 -7.51 -5.54
CA ILE A 19 -0.97 -8.87 -5.07
C ILE A 19 -1.34 -9.88 -6.17
N LEU A 20 -2.50 -9.74 -6.81
CA LEU A 20 -2.90 -10.64 -7.90
C LEU A 20 -1.92 -10.64 -9.08
N LEU A 21 -1.42 -9.47 -9.47
CA LEU A 21 -0.42 -9.34 -10.54
C LEU A 21 0.94 -9.95 -10.15
N GLY A 22 1.33 -9.84 -8.88
CA GLY A 22 2.53 -10.47 -8.33
C GLY A 22 2.43 -11.99 -8.34
N GLU A 23 1.36 -12.52 -7.74
CA GLU A 23 1.14 -13.96 -7.57
C GLU A 23 0.91 -14.71 -8.89
N SER A 24 0.33 -14.05 -9.89
CA SER A 24 0.13 -14.63 -11.23
C SER A 24 1.41 -14.69 -12.07
N GLY A 25 2.53 -14.15 -11.58
CA GLY A 25 3.80 -14.08 -12.30
C GLY A 25 3.85 -12.99 -13.39
N PHE A 26 2.74 -12.28 -13.65
CA PHE A 26 2.71 -11.21 -14.64
C PHE A 26 3.61 -10.02 -14.27
N ALA A 27 3.80 -9.77 -12.97
CA ALA A 27 4.72 -8.74 -12.47
C ALA A 27 6.20 -9.06 -12.77
N ALA A 28 6.57 -10.33 -12.93
CA ALA A 28 7.92 -10.73 -13.35
C ALA A 28 8.06 -10.81 -14.89
N GLY A 29 6.94 -10.77 -15.61
CA GLY A 29 6.88 -10.93 -17.07
C GLY A 29 6.31 -9.71 -17.79
N SER A 30 5.24 -9.92 -18.57
CA SER A 30 4.72 -8.94 -19.53
C SER A 30 4.13 -7.66 -18.92
N LEU A 31 3.81 -7.66 -17.62
CA LEU A 31 3.22 -6.51 -16.93
C LEU A 31 4.15 -5.89 -15.90
N ARG A 32 5.46 -6.17 -15.96
CA ARG A 32 6.44 -5.65 -14.99
C ARG A 32 6.38 -4.13 -14.83
N ASP A 33 6.42 -3.40 -15.94
CA ASP A 33 6.47 -1.93 -15.91
C ASP A 33 5.14 -1.33 -15.44
N VAL A 34 4.02 -1.96 -15.82
CA VAL A 34 2.67 -1.59 -15.36
C VAL A 34 2.54 -1.84 -13.86
N HIS A 35 3.03 -2.98 -13.37
CA HIS A 35 3.02 -3.31 -11.95
C HIS A 35 3.81 -2.29 -11.13
N ALA A 36 5.04 -1.97 -11.57
CA ALA A 36 5.87 -0.95 -10.93
C ALA A 36 5.22 0.45 -10.94
N ALA A 37 4.63 0.86 -12.07
CA ALA A 37 3.95 2.15 -12.19
C ALA A 37 2.74 2.26 -11.25
N ILE A 38 1.92 1.21 -11.16
CA ILE A 38 0.78 1.16 -10.23
C ILE A 38 1.28 1.19 -8.78
N GLY A 39 2.36 0.49 -8.44
CA GLY A 39 2.97 0.54 -7.11
C GLY A 39 3.39 1.96 -6.70
N LEU A 40 4.04 2.70 -7.60
CA LEU A 40 4.43 4.10 -7.39
C LEU A 40 3.22 5.04 -7.27
N LEU A 41 2.20 4.86 -8.10
CA LEU A 41 0.95 5.61 -8.00
C LEU A 41 0.23 5.32 -6.68
N GLY A 42 0.26 4.06 -6.22
CA GLY A 42 -0.27 3.63 -4.94
C GLY A 42 0.33 4.41 -3.77
N LEU A 43 1.65 4.63 -3.78
CA LEU A 43 2.31 5.47 -2.78
C LEU A 43 1.76 6.90 -2.75
N ALA A 44 1.59 7.54 -3.91
CA ALA A 44 1.02 8.88 -3.99
C ALA A 44 -0.41 8.94 -3.41
N VAL A 45 -1.24 7.93 -3.69
CA VAL A 45 -2.61 7.81 -3.15
C VAL A 45 -2.59 7.64 -1.63
N VAL A 46 -1.71 6.79 -1.09
CA VAL A 46 -1.57 6.58 0.36
C VAL A 46 -1.14 7.88 1.07
N LEU A 47 -0.16 8.60 0.53
CA LEU A 47 0.28 9.88 1.09
C LEU A 47 -0.84 10.93 1.04
N ALA A 48 -1.60 11.00 -0.05
CA ALA A 48 -2.78 11.87 -0.15
C ALA A 48 -3.86 11.49 0.87
N PHE A 49 -4.04 10.19 1.15
CA PHE A 49 -4.97 9.72 2.17
C PHE A 49 -4.56 10.16 3.59
N VAL A 50 -3.27 10.08 3.95
CA VAL A 50 -2.74 10.59 5.23
C VAL A 50 -3.10 12.07 5.42
N VAL A 51 -2.87 12.90 4.40
CA VAL A 51 -3.21 14.32 4.43
C VAL A 51 -4.71 14.53 4.57
N ALA A 52 -5.53 13.73 3.88
CA ALA A 52 -6.98 13.83 3.92
C ALA A 52 -7.59 13.47 5.29
N VAL A 53 -6.89 12.70 6.13
CA VAL A 53 -7.36 12.28 7.46
C VAL A 53 -6.75 13.05 8.62
N ARG A 54 -6.00 14.14 8.36
CA ARG A 54 -5.28 14.96 9.36
C ARG A 54 -6.11 15.51 10.53
N GLY A 55 -7.44 15.52 10.42
CA GLY A 55 -8.34 15.95 11.49
C GLY A 55 -8.55 14.92 12.61
N SER A 56 -7.91 13.75 12.57
CA SER A 56 -8.03 12.72 13.61
C SER A 56 -6.70 12.01 13.84
N LEU A 57 -6.11 12.19 15.02
CA LEU A 57 -4.84 11.56 15.40
C LEU A 57 -4.85 10.04 15.20
N VAL A 58 -5.94 9.38 15.56
CA VAL A 58 -6.09 7.92 15.39
C VAL A 58 -6.03 7.52 13.91
N ARG A 59 -6.71 8.27 13.03
CA ARG A 59 -6.70 7.97 11.59
C ARG A 59 -5.36 8.32 10.95
N VAL A 60 -4.71 9.39 11.39
CA VAL A 60 -3.36 9.74 10.95
C VAL A 60 -2.39 8.65 11.35
N ALA A 61 -2.36 8.23 12.62
CA ALA A 61 -1.48 7.16 13.09
C ALA A 61 -1.69 5.87 12.27
N ALA A 62 -2.94 5.47 12.05
CA ALA A 62 -3.27 4.32 11.23
C ALA A 62 -2.80 4.48 9.76
N ALA A 63 -3.08 5.63 9.13
CA ALA A 63 -2.67 5.90 7.76
C ALA A 63 -1.13 6.01 7.61
N SER A 64 -0.42 6.51 8.62
CA SER A 64 1.04 6.58 8.64
C SER A 64 1.68 5.20 8.69
N VAL A 65 1.11 4.24 9.42
CA VAL A 65 1.58 2.84 9.39
C VAL A 65 1.47 2.28 7.98
N VAL A 66 0.32 2.46 7.31
CA VAL A 66 0.13 2.05 5.91
C VAL A 66 1.13 2.73 4.99
N ALA A 67 1.39 4.03 5.19
CA ALA A 67 2.38 4.77 4.39
C ALA A 67 3.79 4.20 4.54
N VAL A 68 4.25 3.92 5.77
CA VAL A 68 5.57 3.32 6.01
C VAL A 68 5.70 1.95 5.34
N VAL A 69 4.68 1.09 5.47
CA VAL A 69 4.69 -0.23 4.82
C VAL A 69 4.65 -0.09 3.29
N THR A 70 3.90 0.88 2.75
CA THR A 70 3.86 1.16 1.30
C THR A 70 5.21 1.66 0.78
N ILE A 71 5.91 2.50 1.55
CA ILE A 71 7.27 2.95 1.20
C ILE A 71 8.22 1.76 1.16
N ALA A 72 8.19 0.88 2.16
CA ALA A 72 9.01 -0.33 2.18
C ALA A 72 8.72 -1.22 0.96
N GLN A 73 7.45 -1.40 0.61
CA GLN A 73 7.01 -2.11 -0.60
C GLN A 73 7.61 -1.50 -1.88
N VAL A 74 7.49 -0.19 -2.07
CA VAL A 74 8.05 0.50 -3.24
C VAL A 74 9.57 0.36 -3.28
N VAL A 75 10.26 0.51 -2.15
CA VAL A 75 11.72 0.37 -2.07
C VAL A 75 12.16 -1.04 -2.48
N LEU A 76 11.51 -2.07 -1.95
CA LEU A 76 11.78 -3.47 -2.32
C LEU A 76 11.46 -3.73 -3.79
N GLY A 77 10.34 -3.22 -4.30
CA GLY A 77 9.92 -3.35 -5.70
C GLY A 77 10.88 -2.67 -6.67
N LEU A 78 11.36 -1.46 -6.35
CA LEU A 78 12.39 -0.75 -7.13
C LEU A 78 13.74 -1.49 -7.09
N SER A 79 14.03 -2.20 -6.00
CA SER A 79 15.20 -3.06 -5.91
C SER A 79 15.09 -4.28 -6.84
N LEU A 80 13.94 -4.97 -6.81
CA LEU A 80 13.64 -6.08 -7.73
C LEU A 80 13.61 -5.63 -9.20
N TYR A 81 13.17 -4.41 -9.46
CA TYR A 81 13.17 -3.81 -10.79
C TYR A 81 14.60 -3.44 -11.27
N GLY A 82 15.57 -3.34 -10.36
CA GLY A 82 16.97 -3.03 -10.67
C GLY A 82 17.34 -1.54 -10.63
N ILE A 83 16.48 -0.67 -10.10
CA ILE A 83 16.76 0.77 -9.95
C ILE A 83 17.48 1.08 -8.63
N LEU A 84 17.15 0.36 -7.56
CA LEU A 84 17.65 0.66 -6.21
C LEU A 84 18.35 -0.56 -5.59
N PRO A 85 19.68 -0.73 -5.76
CA PRO A 85 20.38 -1.91 -5.27
C PRO A 85 20.48 -1.90 -3.73
N LEU A 86 19.77 -2.81 -3.07
CA LEU A 86 19.80 -2.96 -1.61
C LEU A 86 20.89 -3.92 -1.10
N GLY A 87 21.64 -4.56 -2.01
CA GLY A 87 22.69 -5.53 -1.66
C GLY A 87 22.17 -6.88 -1.14
N MET A 88 20.86 -7.13 -1.24
CA MET A 88 20.22 -8.40 -0.88
C MET A 88 20.20 -9.36 -2.07
N SER A 89 20.18 -10.67 -1.80
CA SER A 89 19.95 -11.66 -2.86
C SER A 89 18.56 -11.51 -3.46
N HIS A 90 18.40 -11.87 -4.73
CA HIS A 90 17.11 -11.77 -5.42
C HIS A 90 15.99 -12.53 -4.68
N GLN A 91 16.28 -13.75 -4.22
CA GLN A 91 15.33 -14.57 -3.47
C GLN A 91 14.91 -13.91 -2.14
N ALA A 92 15.84 -13.28 -1.42
CA ALA A 92 15.53 -12.58 -0.17
C ALA A 92 14.71 -11.31 -0.42
N LEU A 93 15.00 -10.58 -1.51
CA LEU A 93 14.21 -9.42 -1.93
C LEU A 93 12.79 -9.80 -2.31
N GLU A 94 12.62 -10.86 -3.11
CA GLU A 94 11.31 -11.32 -3.55
C GLU A 94 10.46 -11.80 -2.38
N ALA A 95 11.05 -12.60 -1.47
CA ALA A 95 10.36 -13.02 -0.25
C ALA A 95 9.96 -11.82 0.62
N SER A 96 10.88 -10.87 0.86
CA SER A 96 10.59 -9.68 1.65
C SER A 96 9.50 -8.82 1.00
N HIS A 97 9.55 -8.64 -0.32
CA HIS A 97 8.55 -7.91 -1.09
C HIS A 97 7.18 -8.61 -1.02
N ARG A 98 7.13 -9.94 -1.11
CA ARG A 98 5.87 -10.67 -0.98
C ARG A 98 5.28 -10.57 0.43
N ASP A 99 6.09 -10.79 1.46
CA ASP A 99 5.65 -10.74 2.85
C ASP A 99 5.14 -9.35 3.24
N THR A 100 5.84 -8.31 2.81
CA THR A 100 5.41 -6.93 3.08
C THR A 100 4.16 -6.53 2.28
N ALA A 101 3.86 -7.17 1.15
CA ALA A 101 2.60 -6.98 0.44
C ALA A 101 1.40 -7.54 1.23
N TYR A 102 1.56 -8.71 1.86
CA TYR A 102 0.53 -9.27 2.75
C TYR A 102 0.32 -8.43 4.00
N LEU A 103 1.40 -7.93 4.61
CA LEU A 103 1.31 -6.98 5.72
C LEU A 103 0.58 -5.71 5.31
N LEU A 104 0.84 -5.19 4.11
CA LEU A 104 0.14 -4.02 3.57
C LEU A 104 -1.36 -4.30 3.39
N PHE A 105 -1.72 -5.48 2.91
CA PHE A 105 -3.12 -5.88 2.75
C PHE A 105 -3.85 -5.97 4.10
N VAL A 106 -3.29 -6.69 5.07
CA VAL A 106 -3.88 -6.85 6.40
C VAL A 106 -4.00 -5.51 7.12
N SER A 107 -2.95 -4.69 7.10
CA SER A 107 -2.99 -3.35 7.69
C SER A 107 -4.00 -2.44 6.99
N GLY A 108 -4.11 -2.50 5.66
CA GLY A 108 -5.13 -1.78 4.89
C GLY A 108 -6.56 -2.12 5.31
N ILE A 109 -6.86 -3.41 5.53
CA ILE A 109 -8.15 -3.86 6.06
C ILE A 109 -8.37 -3.29 7.46
N ALA A 110 -7.39 -3.42 8.36
CA ALA A 110 -7.48 -2.94 9.73
C ALA A 110 -7.76 -1.42 9.80
N VAL A 111 -7.03 -0.61 9.01
CA VAL A 111 -7.24 0.84 8.94
C VAL A 111 -8.62 1.19 8.39
N SER A 112 -9.12 0.43 7.41
CA SER A 112 -10.47 0.62 6.85
C SER A 112 -11.55 0.36 7.90
N VAL A 113 -11.43 -0.73 8.66
CA VAL A 113 -12.34 -1.06 9.77
C VAL A 113 -12.31 0.01 10.86
N LEU A 114 -11.12 0.43 11.29
CA LEU A 114 -10.94 1.50 12.28
C LEU A 114 -11.54 2.83 11.81
N SER A 115 -11.41 3.15 10.52
CA SER A 115 -11.98 4.37 9.93
C SER A 115 -13.51 4.37 9.95
N ILE A 116 -14.14 3.21 9.68
CA ILE A 116 -15.59 3.03 9.76
C ILE A 116 -16.09 3.17 11.21
N ILE A 117 -15.45 2.47 12.14
CA ILE A 117 -15.85 2.49 13.57
C ILE A 117 -15.69 3.90 14.16
N SER A 118 -14.55 4.55 13.93
CA SER A 118 -14.31 5.92 14.41
C SER A 118 -15.27 6.93 13.77
N GLY A 119 -15.65 6.74 12.50
CA GLY A 119 -16.58 7.64 11.81
C GLY A 119 -18.02 7.55 12.27
N ARG A 120 -18.44 6.41 12.84
CA ARG A 120 -19.77 6.25 13.45
C ARG A 120 -19.88 6.96 14.80
N ARG A 121 -18.79 7.08 15.56
CA ARG A 121 -18.79 7.78 16.87
C ARG A 121 -18.88 9.29 16.76
N THR A 122 -18.41 9.92 15.69
CA THR A 122 -18.47 11.38 15.51
C THR A 122 -19.83 11.87 14.99
N LYS A 123 -20.70 10.97 14.54
CA LYS A 123 -22.05 11.29 14.04
C LYS A 123 -23.17 11.04 15.05
N ARG A 124 -22.86 10.45 16.20
CA ARG A 124 -23.73 10.39 17.38
C ARG A 124 -23.29 11.50 18.34
#